data_AF-Q46167-F1
#
_entry.id   AF-Q46167-F1
#
_cell.length_a   1.000
_cell.length_b   1.000
_cell.length_c   1.000
_cell.angle_alpha   90.00
_cell.angle_beta   90.00
_cell.angle_gamma   90.00
#
_symmetry.space_group_name_H-M   'P 1'
#
loop_
_entity.id
_entity.type
_entity.pdbx_description
1 polymer ?
#
loop_
_entity_poly.entity_id
_entity_poly.type
_entity_poly.pdbx_seq_one_letter_code
_entity_poly.pdbx_strand_id
1 'polypeptide(L)'
;PPYLLKAGRGIKPYGTPQADYFADEIPCTRDMTREEIEGNYEYNTGVVIVERFKDMNPENIPAVLVKNHGPFTWGKDAKDAVHNAVVLEEVAMMAYNTEILAN
;
A
#
# COMPACT_ATOMS: atom_id res chain seq x y z
N PRO A 1 -8.26 -5.19 4.98
CA PRO A 1 -6.79 -4.92 5.04
C PRO A 1 -5.87 -6.17 5.00
N PRO A 2 -5.92 -7.14 5.96
CA PRO A 2 -4.93 -8.22 6.01
C PRO A 2 -5.04 -9.24 4.87
N TYR A 3 -6.22 -9.39 4.28
CA TYR A 3 -6.45 -10.32 3.16
C TYR A 3 -5.83 -9.82 1.85
N LEU A 4 -5.83 -8.52 1.59
CA LEU A 4 -5.18 -7.93 0.41
C LEU A 4 -3.66 -8.07 0.48
N LEU A 5 -3.09 -7.88 1.68
CA LEU A 5 -1.67 -8.09 1.98
C LEU A 5 -1.23 -9.54 1.77
N LYS A 6 -2.07 -10.52 2.12
CA LYS A 6 -1.81 -11.94 1.86
C LYS A 6 -1.99 -12.31 0.40
N ALA A 7 -2.93 -11.67 -0.30
CA ALA A 7 -3.16 -11.89 -1.73
C ALA A 7 -2.03 -11.30 -2.61
N GLY A 8 -1.21 -10.40 -2.07
CA GLY A 8 -0.16 -9.72 -2.85
C GLY A 8 -0.72 -8.81 -3.94
N ARG A 9 -1.94 -8.27 -3.74
CA ARG A 9 -2.64 -7.41 -4.69
C ARG A 9 -2.64 -5.98 -4.18
N GLY A 10 -2.40 -5.02 -5.07
CA GLY A 10 -2.64 -3.61 -4.77
C GLY A 10 -4.12 -3.26 -4.74
N ILE A 11 -4.44 -2.05 -4.29
CA ILE A 11 -5.82 -1.56 -4.15
C ILE A 11 -6.17 -0.73 -5.37
N LYS A 12 -6.99 -1.30 -6.25
CA LYS A 12 -7.48 -0.61 -7.44
C LYS A 12 -8.41 0.55 -7.08
N PRO A 13 -8.41 1.64 -7.85
CA PRO A 13 -9.36 2.73 -7.67
C PRO A 13 -10.76 2.29 -8.12
N TYR A 14 -11.69 2.21 -7.15
CA TYR A 14 -13.10 1.88 -7.42
C TYR A 14 -14.04 3.10 -7.34
N GLY A 15 -13.53 4.30 -7.08
CA GLY A 15 -14.33 5.52 -7.00
C GLY A 15 -13.49 6.77 -6.72
N THR A 16 -14.16 7.92 -6.72
CA THR A 16 -13.52 9.22 -6.48
C THR A 16 -12.86 9.38 -5.09
N PRO A 17 -13.33 8.72 -3.99
CA PRO A 17 -12.65 8.87 -2.70
C PRO A 17 -11.20 8.40 -2.69
N GLN A 18 -10.83 7.41 -3.52
CA GLN A 18 -9.42 7.06 -3.70
C GLN A 18 -8.70 8.11 -4.55
N ALA A 19 -9.32 8.57 -5.64
CA ALA A 19 -8.72 9.53 -6.56
C ALA A 19 -8.41 10.90 -5.93
N ASP A 20 -9.13 11.27 -4.86
CA ASP A 20 -8.89 12.52 -4.13
C ASP A 20 -7.57 12.51 -3.33
N TYR A 21 -7.01 11.33 -3.02
CA TYR A 21 -5.82 11.18 -2.17
C TYR A 21 -4.69 10.34 -2.80
N PHE A 22 -5.04 9.40 -3.69
CA PHE A 22 -4.12 8.50 -4.38
C PHE A 22 -4.44 8.54 -5.87
N ALA A 23 -3.47 9.00 -6.67
CA ALA A 23 -3.69 9.23 -8.11
C ALA A 23 -3.89 7.95 -8.94
N ASP A 24 -3.57 6.78 -8.38
CA ASP A 24 -3.63 5.47 -9.06
C ASP A 24 -3.83 4.33 -8.05
N GLU A 25 -3.66 3.08 -8.50
CA GLU A 25 -3.59 1.89 -7.67
C GLU A 25 -2.59 2.06 -6.52
N ILE A 26 -3.02 1.75 -5.30
CA ILE A 26 -2.11 1.70 -4.14
C ILE A 26 -1.30 0.41 -4.26
N PRO A 27 0.03 0.49 -4.49
CA PRO A 27 0.81 -0.68 -4.87
C PRO A 27 1.02 -1.64 -3.70
N CYS A 28 1.11 -2.93 -4.03
CA CYS A 28 1.61 -3.96 -3.12
C CYS A 28 3.02 -4.38 -3.56
N THR A 29 3.94 -4.57 -2.60
CA THR A 29 5.29 -5.08 -2.89
C THR A 29 5.24 -6.55 -3.30
N ARG A 30 6.34 -7.05 -3.88
CA ARG A 30 6.59 -8.49 -3.95
C ARG A 30 6.81 -9.08 -2.55
N ASP A 31 6.82 -10.41 -2.46
CA ASP A 31 7.33 -11.08 -1.26
C ASP A 31 8.82 -10.76 -1.09
N MET A 32 9.21 -10.55 0.18
CA MET A 32 10.62 -10.59 0.55
C MET A 32 11.12 -12.04 0.47
N THR A 33 12.33 -12.19 -0.04
CA THR A 33 13.06 -13.46 -0.02
C THR A 33 13.41 -13.86 1.40
N ARG A 34 13.74 -15.14 1.61
CA ARG A 34 14.12 -15.64 2.92
C ARG A 34 15.35 -14.90 3.46
N GLU A 35 16.32 -14.64 2.59
CA GLU A 35 17.57 -13.93 2.91
C GLU A 35 17.28 -12.48 3.32
N GLU A 36 16.34 -11.82 2.64
CA GLU A 36 15.90 -10.47 3.00
C GLU A 36 15.20 -10.44 4.37
N ILE A 37 14.48 -11.51 4.74
CA ILE A 37 13.78 -11.64 6.03
C ILE A 37 14.74 -12.00 7.17
N GLU A 38 15.64 -12.96 6.97
CA GLU A 38 16.59 -13.44 7.99
C GLU A 38 17.76 -12.48 8.22
N GLY A 39 18.02 -11.58 7.26
CA GLY A 39 19.04 -10.55 7.35
C GLY A 39 18.57 -9.29 8.08
N ASN A 40 18.79 -8.12 7.46
CA ASN A 40 18.39 -6.82 8.01
C ASN A 40 16.93 -6.51 7.63
N TYR A 41 16.00 -7.12 8.36
CA TYR A 41 14.57 -7.17 8.01
C TYR A 41 13.95 -5.79 7.75
N GLU A 42 14.13 -4.84 8.66
CA GLU A 42 13.54 -3.50 8.55
C GLU A 42 14.16 -2.71 7.39
N TYR A 43 15.48 -2.84 7.20
CA TYR A 43 16.16 -2.22 6.07
C TYR A 43 15.67 -2.79 4.74
N ASN A 44 15.58 -4.12 4.64
CA ASN A 44 15.13 -4.80 3.43
C ASN A 44 13.65 -4.53 3.13
N THR A 45 12.82 -4.32 4.17
CA THR A 45 11.44 -3.83 4.00
C THR A 45 11.44 -2.47 3.28
N GLY A 46 12.32 -1.56 3.68
CA GLY A 46 12.52 -0.29 2.97
C GLY A 46 13.00 -0.47 1.53
N VAL A 47 13.94 -1.40 1.30
CA VAL A 47 14.46 -1.70 -0.05
C VAL A 47 13.36 -2.18 -0.99
N VAL A 48 12.50 -3.11 -0.57
CA VAL A 48 11.41 -3.62 -1.43
C VAL A 48 10.32 -2.57 -1.67
N ILE A 49 10.12 -1.63 -0.74
CA ILE A 49 9.24 -0.47 -0.96
C ILE A 49 9.85 0.43 -2.05
N VAL A 50 11.13 0.79 -1.95
CA VAL A 50 11.82 1.63 -2.95
C VAL A 50 11.84 0.93 -4.32
N GLU A 51 12.09 -0.38 -4.36
CA GLU A 51 12.02 -1.19 -5.59
C GLU A 51 10.63 -1.08 -6.24
N ARG A 52 9.56 -1.16 -5.44
CA ARG A 52 8.17 -1.12 -5.95
C ARG A 52 7.82 0.20 -6.62
N PHE A 53 8.44 1.29 -6.19
CA PHE A 53 8.21 2.65 -6.68
C PHE A 53 9.21 3.11 -7.75
N LYS A 54 10.09 2.23 -8.26
CA LYS A 54 11.12 2.61 -9.25
C LYS A 54 10.58 3.37 -10.47
N ASP A 55 9.37 3.02 -10.91
CA ASP A 55 8.69 3.61 -12.07
C ASP A 55 7.40 4.37 -11.68
N MET A 56 7.25 4.76 -10.41
CA MET A 56 6.07 5.44 -9.85
C MET A 56 6.51 6.67 -9.06
N ASN A 57 5.69 7.73 -9.05
CA ASN A 57 5.96 8.88 -8.19
C ASN A 57 5.39 8.63 -6.78
N PRO A 58 6.22 8.49 -5.73
CA PRO A 58 5.75 8.26 -4.36
C PRO A 58 4.95 9.44 -3.78
N GLU A 59 5.08 10.64 -4.35
CA GLU A 59 4.28 11.81 -3.94
C GLU A 59 2.84 11.76 -4.47
N ASN A 60 2.59 11.02 -5.57
CA ASN A 60 1.25 10.87 -6.13
C ASN A 60 0.43 9.78 -5.42
N ILE A 61 1.12 8.84 -4.75
CA ILE A 61 0.52 7.69 -4.08
C ILE A 61 1.27 7.50 -2.75
N PRO A 62 0.97 8.30 -1.71
CA PRO A 62 1.71 8.27 -0.45
C PRO A 62 1.37 7.09 0.47
N ALA A 63 1.25 5.90 -0.12
CA ALA A 63 0.87 4.65 0.54
C ALA A 63 1.43 3.43 -0.20
N VAL A 64 1.73 2.37 0.54
CA VAL A 64 2.12 1.07 0.00
C VAL A 64 1.65 -0.06 0.92
N LEU A 65 1.30 -1.19 0.33
CA LEU A 65 1.08 -2.44 1.04
C LEU A 65 2.35 -3.29 0.96
N VAL A 66 2.93 -3.67 2.10
CA VAL A 66 4.04 -4.63 2.12
C VAL A 66 3.46 -6.03 2.26
N LYS A 67 3.62 -6.85 1.23
CA LYS A 67 3.04 -8.19 1.16
C LYS A 67 3.42 -9.01 2.41
N ASN A 68 2.45 -9.72 2.99
CA ASN A 68 2.60 -10.49 4.23
C ASN A 68 3.08 -9.70 5.47
N HIS A 69 3.03 -8.37 5.43
CA HIS A 69 3.38 -7.51 6.56
C HIS A 69 2.23 -6.55 6.89
N GLY A 70 2.22 -5.35 6.29
CA GLY A 70 1.31 -4.28 6.68
C GLY A 70 1.37 -3.08 5.73
N PRO A 71 0.46 -2.11 5.92
CA PRO A 71 0.49 -0.85 5.20
C PRO A 71 1.59 0.08 5.72
N PHE A 72 2.16 0.87 4.83
CA PHE A 72 3.00 2.03 5.16
C PHE A 72 2.47 3.25 4.43
N THR A 73 2.53 4.41 5.09
CA THR A 73 2.10 5.70 4.54
C THR A 73 3.10 6.77 4.92
N TRP A 74 3.13 7.83 4.11
CA TRP A 74 3.97 9.01 4.34
C TRP A 74 3.17 10.27 4.00
N GLY A 75 3.75 11.43 4.25
CA GLY A 75 3.12 12.73 4.01
C GLY A 75 4.10 13.86 4.26
N LYS A 76 3.65 15.09 4.00
CA LYS A 76 4.45 16.32 4.16
C LYS A 76 4.88 16.55 5.61
N ASP A 77 4.07 16.07 6.55
CA ASP A 77 4.33 16.07 7.97
C ASP A 77 3.68 14.84 8.62
N ALA A 78 3.88 14.69 9.94
CA ALA A 78 3.35 13.56 10.68
C ALA A 78 1.81 13.50 10.67
N LYS A 79 1.13 14.66 10.64
CA LYS A 79 -0.34 14.72 10.63
C LYS A 79 -0.88 14.28 9.27
N ASP A 80 -0.24 14.72 8.20
CA ASP A 80 -0.54 14.33 6.82
C ASP A 80 -0.31 12.84 6.59
N ALA A 81 0.78 12.27 7.10
CA ALA A 81 1.03 10.83 7.04
C ALA A 81 -0.06 10.01 7.76
N VAL A 82 -0.48 10.44 8.96
CA VAL A 82 -1.59 9.80 9.69
C VAL A 82 -2.90 9.95 8.94
N HIS A 83 -3.14 11.08 8.30
CA HIS A 83 -4.32 11.28 7.46
C HIS A 83 -4.35 10.30 6.29
N ASN A 84 -3.24 10.14 5.56
CA ASN A 84 -3.10 9.16 4.49
C ASN A 84 -3.30 7.72 4.98
N ALA A 85 -2.88 7.39 6.20
CA ALA A 85 -3.13 6.08 6.81
C ALA A 85 -4.62 5.80 7.03
N VAL A 86 -5.38 6.80 7.50
CA VAL A 86 -6.83 6.68 7.68
C VAL A 86 -7.51 6.48 6.33
N VAL A 87 -7.15 7.29 5.33
CA VAL A 87 -7.73 7.16 3.98
C VAL A 87 -7.41 5.79 3.39
N LEU A 88 -6.18 5.29 3.53
CA LEU A 88 -5.77 3.96 3.05
C LEU A 88 -6.64 2.84 3.62
N GLU A 89 -6.98 2.89 4.91
CA GLU A 89 -7.83 1.88 5.55
C GLU A 89 -9.26 1.92 4.98
N GLU A 90 -9.84 3.11 4.83
CA GLU A 90 -11.18 3.30 4.29
C GLU A 90 -11.27 2.80 2.84
N VAL A 91 -10.33 3.20 1.97
CA VAL A 91 -10.33 2.74 0.56
C VAL A 91 -10.07 1.24 0.45
N ALA A 92 -9.25 0.65 1.33
CA ALA A 92 -9.04 -0.80 1.39
C ALA A 92 -10.33 -1.56 1.74
N MET A 93 -11.11 -1.04 2.69
CA MET A 93 -12.40 -1.62 3.07
C MET A 93 -13.42 -1.50 1.94
N MET A 94 -13.53 -0.31 1.34
CA MET A 94 -14.41 -0.08 0.20
C MET A 94 -14.07 -1.00 -0.97
N ALA A 95 -12.79 -1.08 -1.36
CA ALA A 95 -12.33 -1.94 -2.44
C ALA A 95 -12.66 -3.42 -2.20
N TYR A 96 -12.44 -3.91 -0.97
CA TYR A 96 -12.80 -5.27 -0.59
C TYR A 96 -14.31 -5.54 -0.74
N ASN A 97 -15.15 -4.63 -0.25
CA ASN A 97 -16.60 -4.75 -0.36
C ASN A 97 -17.07 -4.67 -1.83
N THR A 98 -16.49 -3.77 -2.63
CA THR A 98 -16.79 -3.65 -4.06
C THR A 98 -16.44 -4.94 -4.80
N GLU A 99 -15.27 -5.53 -4.55
CA GLU A 99 -14.88 -6.80 -5.17
C GLU A 99 -15.80 -7.96 -4.75
N ILE A 100 -16.31 -7.97 -3.52
CA ILE A 100 -17.29 -8.98 -3.08
C ILE A 100 -18.63 -8.81 -3.78
N LEU A 101 -19.11 -7.59 -3.94
CA LEU A 101 -20.43 -7.31 -4.54
C LEU A 101 -20.45 -7.47 -6.07
N ALA A 102 -19.30 -7.29 -6.71
CA ALA A 102 -19.16 -7.37 -8.17
C ALA A 102 -18.86 -8.80 -8.69
N ASN A 103 -18.69 -9.77 -7.80
CA ASN A 103 -18.50 -11.19 -8.09
C ASN A 103 -19.74 -12.01 -7.70
#